data_AF-A0A5C8LV96-F1
#
_entry.id   AF-A0A5C8LV96-F1
#
_cell.length_a   1.000
_cell.length_b   1.000
_cell.length_c   1.000
_cell.angle_alpha   90.00
_cell.angle_beta   90.00
_cell.angle_gamma   90.00
#
_symmetry.space_group_name_H-M   'P 1'
#
loop_
_entity.id
_entity.type
_entity.pdbx_description
1 polymer ?
#
loop_
_entity_poly.entity_id
_entity_poly.type
_entity_poly.pdbx_seq_one_letter_code
_entity_poly.pdbx_strand_id
1 'polypeptide(L)'
;MSHPFPKNGAIFSKKGTRLGTGAMRKATFSIVKKMVLGITVVSAVTYATSAFFIFMLQDLFKDYVSGWLFIVITLSMGVFWTGFLGWIAAKWLVKPLLLLTDAANHASIGNLQVQIIPNKSDDELRALGLSFAKMIENVRSIIEGISTNFKGTNTHVDELRMAIGQATAQVELITTTIEEIANGAERQSKSSESMFVSVEQITKATDDINEKANTAQRLTKQMVASIEDNTKVIQSLVHGMRKLAVSNQESIQVVMRLESNAHTISDISNVVGEFANQTHLLALNASIEAAARVSMEKASPL
;
A
#
# COMPACT_ATOMS: atom_id res chain seq x y z
N MET A 1 4.34 27.66 -15.14
CA MET A 1 5.66 27.25 -15.65
C MET A 1 5.42 26.14 -16.67
N SER A 2 5.01 26.35 -17.93
CA SER A 2 5.42 27.30 -18.97
C SER A 2 6.91 27.27 -19.27
N HIS A 3 7.35 26.23 -19.99
CA HIS A 3 8.46 26.39 -20.93
C HIS A 3 8.08 25.83 -22.32
N PRO A 4 8.41 26.56 -23.40
CA PRO A 4 7.95 26.28 -24.75
C PRO A 4 8.94 25.37 -25.49
N PHE A 5 8.41 24.49 -26.34
CA PHE A 5 9.19 23.74 -27.31
C PHE A 5 9.65 24.66 -28.46
N PRO A 6 10.87 24.49 -28.99
CA PRO A 6 11.37 25.30 -30.09
C PRO A 6 10.67 24.95 -31.41
N LYS A 7 10.35 26.00 -32.17
CA LYS A 7 9.98 25.98 -33.58
C LYS A 7 11.24 26.04 -34.46
N ASN A 8 11.09 25.55 -35.70
CA ASN A 8 12.03 25.48 -36.83
C ASN A 8 12.90 24.22 -36.84
N GLY A 9 13.02 23.46 -37.92
CA GLY A 9 12.53 23.66 -39.28
C GLY A 9 13.36 22.76 -40.18
N ALA A 10 12.76 21.76 -40.79
CA ALA A 10 13.33 21.06 -41.93
C ALA A 10 12.19 20.61 -42.83
N ILE A 11 12.06 21.36 -43.91
CA ILE A 11 11.16 21.19 -45.03
C ILE A 11 11.46 19.83 -45.66
N PHE A 12 10.76 18.77 -45.24
CA PHE A 12 10.64 17.58 -46.07
C PHE A 12 9.51 17.81 -47.05
N SER A 13 9.89 18.37 -48.19
CA SER A 13 9.13 18.35 -49.43
C SER A 13 8.65 16.93 -49.69
N LYS A 14 7.40 16.64 -49.31
CA LYS A 14 6.63 15.51 -49.84
C LYS A 14 6.35 15.81 -51.32
N LYS A 15 7.38 15.73 -52.17
CA LYS A 15 7.17 15.27 -53.54
C LYS A 15 6.89 13.78 -53.45
N GLY A 16 5.64 13.46 -53.09
CA GLY A 16 5.03 12.23 -53.50
C GLY A 16 4.98 12.28 -55.02
N THR A 17 6.06 11.85 -55.67
CA THR A 17 6.00 11.37 -57.03
C THR A 17 5.03 10.20 -56.95
N ARG A 18 3.76 10.48 -57.25
CA ARG A 18 2.81 9.47 -57.71
C ARG A 18 3.52 8.84 -58.91
N LEU A 19 4.28 7.79 -58.66
CA LEU A 19 4.58 6.78 -59.65
C LEU A 19 3.20 6.29 -60.02
N GLY A 20 2.69 6.86 -61.10
CA GLY A 20 1.44 6.44 -61.69
C GLY A 20 1.46 4.93 -61.74
N THR A 21 0.30 4.34 -61.51
CA THR A 21 -0.11 3.09 -62.13
C THR A 21 0.19 3.18 -63.62
N GLY A 22 1.46 2.98 -63.97
CA GLY A 22 1.97 2.86 -65.31
C GLY A 22 1.40 1.55 -65.77
N ALA A 23 0.20 1.62 -66.36
CA ALA A 23 -0.30 0.60 -67.25
C ALA A 23 0.91 0.05 -67.99
N MET A 24 1.20 -1.24 -67.79
CA MET A 24 2.31 -1.91 -68.46
C MET A 24 2.19 -1.58 -69.93
N ARG A 25 3.01 -0.64 -70.40
CA ARG A 25 3.00 -0.18 -71.77
C ARG A 25 3.37 -1.43 -72.54
N LYS A 26 2.39 -2.06 -73.20
CA LYS A 26 2.60 -3.26 -74.01
C LYS A 26 3.83 -2.97 -74.85
N ALA A 27 4.88 -3.78 -74.65
CA ALA A 27 6.14 -3.63 -75.37
C ALA A 27 5.81 -3.35 -76.84
N THR A 28 6.25 -2.20 -77.33
CA THR A 28 5.86 -1.74 -78.68
C THR A 28 6.37 -2.70 -79.74
N PHE A 29 7.40 -3.50 -79.42
CA PHE A 29 7.83 -4.63 -80.24
C PHE A 29 8.52 -5.72 -79.39
N SER A 30 7.94 -6.93 -79.36
CA SER A 30 8.48 -8.08 -78.63
C SER A 30 9.87 -8.50 -79.13
N ILE A 31 10.77 -8.90 -78.23
CA ILE A 31 12.11 -9.40 -78.58
C ILE A 31 12.03 -10.62 -79.51
N VAL A 32 11.03 -11.49 -79.34
CA VAL A 32 10.80 -12.63 -80.24
C VAL A 32 10.46 -12.12 -81.64
N LYS A 33 9.62 -11.09 -81.75
CA LYS A 33 9.30 -10.47 -83.05
C LYS A 33 10.53 -9.81 -83.67
N LYS A 34 11.40 -9.16 -82.87
CA LYS A 34 12.67 -8.58 -83.35
C LYS A 34 13.61 -9.68 -83.88
N MET A 35 13.71 -10.80 -83.16
CA MET A 35 14.53 -11.94 -83.57
C MET A 35 14.00 -12.58 -84.84
N VAL A 36 12.70 -12.88 -84.91
CA VAL A 36 12.09 -13.49 -86.11
C VAL A 36 12.24 -12.55 -87.31
N LEU A 37 11.95 -11.26 -87.17
CA LEU A 37 12.14 -10.29 -88.24
C LEU A 37 13.62 -10.22 -88.68
N GLY A 38 14.55 -10.19 -87.72
CA GLY A 38 15.99 -10.17 -88.00
C GLY A 38 16.46 -11.42 -88.73
N ILE A 39 16.08 -12.61 -88.27
CA ILE A 39 16.42 -13.89 -88.91
C ILE A 39 15.84 -13.96 -90.32
N THR A 40 14.59 -13.56 -90.51
CA THR A 40 13.94 -13.54 -91.83
C THR A 40 14.63 -12.57 -92.78
N VAL A 41 14.98 -11.36 -92.32
CA VAL A 41 15.71 -10.37 -93.14
C VAL A 41 17.10 -10.88 -93.49
N VAL A 42 17.85 -11.42 -92.53
CA VAL A 42 19.18 -12.01 -92.79
C VAL A 42 19.06 -13.17 -93.78
N SER A 43 18.12 -14.08 -93.58
CA SER A 43 17.91 -15.22 -94.49
C SER A 43 17.53 -14.77 -95.90
N ALA A 44 16.61 -13.80 -96.02
CA ALA A 44 16.22 -13.24 -97.31
C ALA A 44 17.40 -12.58 -98.04
N VAL A 45 18.22 -11.80 -97.33
CA VAL A 45 19.44 -11.19 -97.89
C VAL A 45 20.46 -12.26 -98.27
N THR A 46 20.68 -13.29 -97.44
CA THR A 46 21.62 -14.38 -97.74
C THR A 46 21.19 -15.18 -98.96
N TYR A 47 19.90 -15.53 -99.10
CA TYR A 47 19.41 -16.24 -100.27
C TYR A 47 19.42 -15.37 -101.52
N ALA A 48 19.00 -14.10 -101.43
CA ALA A 48 19.01 -13.17 -102.55
C ALA A 48 20.43 -12.91 -103.06
N THR A 49 21.39 -12.69 -102.16
CA THR A 49 22.80 -12.51 -102.52
C THR A 49 23.37 -13.79 -103.12
N SER A 50 23.14 -14.96 -102.51
CA SER A 50 23.60 -16.24 -103.06
C SER A 50 23.03 -16.50 -104.46
N ALA A 51 21.74 -16.25 -104.68
CA ALA A 51 21.10 -16.37 -105.98
C ALA A 51 21.69 -15.40 -107.02
N PHE A 52 21.95 -14.14 -106.62
CA PHE A 52 22.58 -13.15 -107.50
C PHE A 52 23.99 -13.57 -107.92
N PHE A 53 24.82 -14.02 -106.98
CA PHE A 53 26.18 -14.49 -107.28
C PHE A 53 26.15 -15.71 -108.21
N ILE A 54 25.27 -16.69 -107.94
CA ILE A 54 25.16 -17.92 -108.73
C ILE A 54 24.57 -17.67 -110.13
N PHE A 55 23.46 -16.94 -110.26
CA PHE A 55 22.78 -16.81 -111.56
C PHE A 55 23.31 -15.68 -112.44
N MET A 56 23.82 -14.59 -111.85
CA MET A 56 24.18 -13.39 -112.62
C MET A 56 25.69 -13.17 -112.72
N LEU A 57 26.46 -13.59 -111.72
CA LEU A 57 27.92 -13.38 -111.67
C LEU A 57 28.74 -14.60 -112.08
N GLN A 58 28.17 -15.81 -112.06
CA GLN A 58 28.89 -17.03 -112.40
C GLN A 58 29.49 -16.97 -113.81
N ASP A 59 28.76 -16.39 -114.77
CA ASP A 59 29.19 -16.27 -116.17
C ASP A 59 30.49 -15.46 -116.35
N LEU A 60 30.74 -14.46 -115.49
CA LEU A 60 31.94 -13.61 -115.53
C LEU A 60 33.21 -14.31 -115.02
N PHE A 61 33.05 -15.36 -114.20
CA PHE A 61 34.16 -16.06 -113.56
C PHE A 61 34.44 -17.45 -114.14
N LYS A 62 33.74 -17.84 -115.21
CA LYS A 62 33.88 -19.15 -115.87
C LYS A 62 35.32 -19.46 -116.31
N ASP A 63 36.08 -18.44 -116.70
CA ASP A 63 37.46 -18.60 -117.18
C ASP A 63 38.49 -18.77 -116.04
N TYR A 64 38.14 -18.40 -114.81
CA TYR A 64 39.06 -18.42 -113.67
C TYR A 64 38.80 -19.57 -112.70
N VAL A 65 37.53 -20.01 -112.56
CA VAL A 65 37.12 -20.96 -111.52
C VAL A 65 36.10 -21.95 -112.09
N SER A 66 36.21 -23.22 -111.72
CA SER A 66 35.21 -24.22 -112.09
C SER A 66 33.84 -23.90 -111.49
N GLY A 67 32.77 -24.09 -112.26
CA GLY A 67 31.42 -23.68 -111.85
C GLY A 67 30.96 -24.28 -110.52
N TRP A 68 31.35 -25.52 -110.20
CA TRP A 68 31.02 -26.16 -108.94
C TRP A 68 31.77 -25.54 -107.75
N LEU A 69 33.04 -25.15 -107.92
CA LEU A 69 33.86 -24.54 -106.87
C LEU A 69 33.34 -23.15 -106.51
N PHE A 70 32.89 -22.38 -107.51
CA PHE A 70 32.28 -21.06 -107.30
C PHE A 70 30.99 -21.13 -106.46
N ILE A 71 30.13 -22.13 -106.72
CA ILE A 71 28.91 -22.37 -105.93
C ILE A 71 29.26 -22.71 -104.48
N VAL A 72 30.23 -23.61 -104.27
CA VAL A 72 30.67 -24.02 -102.93
C VAL A 72 31.21 -22.81 -102.13
N ILE A 73 32.03 -21.96 -102.76
CA ILE A 73 32.57 -20.75 -102.11
C ILE A 73 31.44 -19.79 -101.72
N THR A 74 30.49 -19.54 -102.62
CA THR A 74 29.36 -18.64 -102.38
C THR A 74 28.49 -19.11 -101.21
N LEU A 75 28.13 -20.41 -101.19
CA LEU A 75 27.36 -20.99 -100.10
C LEU A 75 28.12 -20.96 -98.77
N SER A 76 29.43 -21.26 -98.79
CA SER A 76 30.28 -21.19 -97.60
C SER A 76 30.34 -19.78 -97.02
N MET A 77 30.44 -18.77 -97.87
CA MET A 77 30.45 -17.36 -97.46
C MET A 77 29.09 -16.94 -96.89
N GLY A 78 27.98 -17.43 -97.45
CA GLY A 78 26.65 -17.25 -96.90
C GLY A 78 26.52 -17.81 -95.48
N VAL A 79 26.97 -19.06 -95.26
CA VAL A 79 26.99 -19.71 -93.93
C VAL A 79 27.86 -18.93 -92.95
N PHE A 80 29.02 -18.45 -93.40
CA PHE A 80 29.91 -17.63 -92.56
C PHE A 80 29.23 -16.35 -92.07
N TRP A 81 28.58 -15.59 -92.97
CA TRP A 81 27.92 -14.33 -92.61
C TRP A 81 26.70 -14.53 -91.72
N THR A 82 25.90 -15.58 -91.92
CA THR A 82 24.77 -15.86 -91.03
C THR A 82 25.24 -16.25 -89.63
N GLY A 83 26.29 -17.06 -89.52
CA GLY A 83 26.91 -17.39 -88.23
C GLY A 83 27.45 -16.16 -87.50
N PHE A 84 28.15 -15.27 -88.23
CA PHE A 84 28.71 -14.03 -87.68
C PHE A 84 27.63 -13.08 -87.13
N LEU A 85 26.56 -12.84 -87.89
CA LEU A 85 25.44 -11.99 -87.46
C LEU A 85 24.66 -12.64 -86.29
N GLY A 86 24.50 -13.96 -86.30
CA GLY A 86 23.89 -14.71 -85.21
C GLY A 86 24.68 -14.54 -83.89
N TRP A 87 26.01 -14.60 -83.95
CA TRP A 87 26.87 -14.38 -82.79
C TRP A 87 26.72 -12.97 -82.20
N ILE A 88 26.65 -11.93 -83.05
CA ILE A 88 26.44 -10.54 -82.60
C ILE A 88 25.07 -10.40 -81.92
N ALA A 89 24.01 -10.92 -82.52
CA ALA A 89 22.66 -10.88 -81.97
C ALA A 89 22.58 -11.62 -80.62
N ALA A 90 23.22 -12.79 -80.51
CA ALA A 90 23.31 -13.54 -79.26
C ALA A 90 24.02 -12.74 -78.16
N LYS A 91 25.16 -12.11 -78.46
CA LYS A 91 25.90 -11.29 -77.50
C LYS A 91 25.08 -10.09 -77.00
N TRP A 92 24.28 -9.49 -77.87
CA TRP A 92 23.39 -8.37 -77.51
C TRP A 92 22.24 -8.80 -76.58
N LEU A 93 21.71 -10.02 -76.76
CA LEU A 93 20.60 -10.55 -75.96
C LEU A 93 21.04 -11.11 -74.61
N VAL A 94 22.19 -11.78 -74.56
CA VAL A 94 22.70 -12.43 -73.35
C VAL A 94 23.28 -11.43 -72.34
N LYS A 95 23.88 -10.32 -72.81
CA LYS A 95 24.53 -9.34 -71.91
C LYS A 95 23.57 -8.74 -70.85
N PRO A 96 22.35 -8.27 -71.18
CA PRO A 96 21.39 -7.80 -70.18
C PRO A 96 20.96 -8.89 -69.19
N LEU A 97 20.85 -10.14 -69.62
CA LEU A 97 20.49 -11.26 -68.74
C LEU A 97 21.62 -11.54 -67.74
N LEU A 98 22.87 -11.56 -68.19
CA LEU A 98 24.03 -11.75 -67.30
C LEU A 98 24.14 -10.64 -66.24
N LEU A 99 23.80 -9.38 -66.59
CA LEU A 99 23.77 -8.29 -65.61
C LEU A 99 22.69 -8.49 -64.54
N LEU A 100 21.53 -9.02 -64.90
CA LEU A 100 20.48 -9.36 -63.93
C LEU A 100 20.89 -10.56 -63.07
N THR A 101 21.53 -11.57 -63.66
CA THR A 101 22.10 -12.71 -62.92
C THR A 101 23.15 -12.24 -61.91
N ASP A 102 24.04 -11.35 -62.31
CA ASP A 102 25.07 -10.80 -61.43
C ASP A 102 24.46 -9.97 -60.29
N ALA A 103 23.47 -9.14 -60.60
CA ALA A 103 22.72 -8.41 -59.59
C ALA A 103 21.95 -9.34 -58.62
N ALA A 104 21.40 -10.45 -59.12
CA ALA A 104 20.77 -11.47 -58.29
C ALA A 104 21.78 -12.17 -57.37
N ASN A 105 22.97 -12.49 -57.87
CA ASN A 105 24.04 -13.07 -57.07
C ASN A 105 24.47 -12.10 -55.96
N HIS A 106 24.67 -10.82 -56.28
CA HIS A 106 24.96 -9.80 -55.28
C HIS A 106 23.84 -9.64 -54.24
N ALA A 107 22.57 -9.66 -54.67
CA ALA A 107 21.44 -9.63 -53.74
C ALA A 107 21.38 -10.87 -52.85
N SER A 108 21.74 -12.05 -53.38
CA SER A 108 21.73 -13.32 -52.62
C SER A 108 22.74 -13.34 -51.48
N ILE A 109 23.86 -12.61 -51.61
CA ILE A 109 24.87 -12.43 -50.55
C ILE A 109 24.56 -11.22 -49.65
N GLY A 110 23.36 -10.62 -49.77
CA GLY A 110 22.90 -9.51 -48.93
C GLY A 110 23.29 -8.11 -49.43
N ASN A 111 23.99 -7.98 -50.54
CA ASN A 111 24.26 -6.68 -51.14
C ASN A 111 23.07 -6.21 -51.99
N LEU A 112 22.16 -5.45 -51.36
CA LEU A 112 20.99 -4.87 -52.01
C LEU A 112 21.24 -3.48 -52.61
N GLN A 113 22.47 -2.96 -52.59
CA GLN A 113 22.79 -1.62 -53.14
C GLN A 113 23.07 -1.64 -54.65
N VAL A 114 22.90 -2.80 -55.30
CA VAL A 114 23.09 -2.94 -56.74
C VAL A 114 22.09 -2.07 -57.50
N GLN A 115 22.58 -1.30 -58.46
CA GLN A 115 21.74 -0.48 -59.34
C GLN A 115 21.43 -1.25 -60.61
N ILE A 116 20.15 -1.56 -60.82
CA ILE A 116 19.68 -2.17 -62.07
C ILE A 116 19.48 -1.05 -63.09
N ILE A 117 20.37 -0.98 -64.08
CA ILE A 117 20.21 -0.05 -65.21
C ILE A 117 19.25 -0.70 -66.21
N PRO A 118 18.05 -0.13 -66.45
CA PRO A 118 17.12 -0.70 -67.40
C PRO A 118 17.70 -0.70 -68.81
N ASN A 119 17.45 -1.78 -69.56
CA ASN A 119 17.86 -1.86 -70.95
C ASN A 119 17.22 -0.72 -71.76
N LYS A 120 17.98 -0.16 -72.73
CA LYS A 120 17.51 0.94 -73.59
C LYS A 120 16.38 0.51 -74.53
N SER A 121 16.29 -0.77 -74.83
CA SER A 121 15.29 -1.34 -75.74
C SER A 121 13.91 -1.39 -75.10
N ASP A 122 12.86 -1.00 -75.83
CA ASP A 122 11.48 -1.07 -75.33
C ASP A 122 10.86 -2.47 -75.53
N ASP A 123 11.39 -3.47 -74.84
CA ASP A 123 10.98 -4.88 -74.95
C ASP A 123 10.90 -5.61 -73.59
N GLU A 124 10.66 -6.92 -73.63
CA GLU A 124 10.53 -7.79 -72.46
C GLU A 124 11.77 -7.79 -71.57
N LEU A 125 12.97 -7.53 -72.11
CA LEU A 125 14.19 -7.43 -71.28
C LEU A 125 14.17 -6.17 -70.42
N ARG A 126 13.64 -5.04 -70.94
CA ARG A 126 13.43 -3.83 -70.13
C ARG A 126 12.33 -4.03 -69.09
N ALA A 127 11.24 -4.70 -69.45
CA ALA A 127 10.19 -5.05 -68.49
C ALA A 127 10.73 -5.92 -67.35
N LEU A 128 11.50 -6.97 -67.67
CA LEU A 128 12.16 -7.84 -66.69
C LEU A 128 13.11 -7.04 -65.78
N GLY A 129 13.95 -6.18 -66.36
CA GLY A 129 14.86 -5.33 -65.58
C GLY A 129 14.15 -4.39 -64.61
N LEU A 130 13.03 -3.78 -65.04
CA LEU A 130 12.22 -2.93 -64.16
C LEU A 130 11.53 -3.71 -63.04
N SER A 131 10.96 -4.88 -63.35
CA SER A 131 10.36 -5.77 -62.34
C SER A 131 11.40 -6.25 -61.33
N PHE A 132 12.60 -6.60 -61.78
CA PHE A 132 13.71 -7.01 -60.92
C PHE A 132 14.19 -5.85 -60.03
N ALA A 133 14.32 -4.63 -60.58
CA ALA A 133 14.64 -3.44 -59.79
C ALA A 133 13.60 -3.19 -58.68
N LYS A 134 12.31 -3.34 -59.01
CA LYS A 134 11.22 -3.19 -58.03
C LYS A 134 11.28 -4.25 -56.94
N MET A 135 11.63 -5.49 -57.27
CA MET A 135 11.83 -6.56 -56.30
C MET A 135 12.95 -6.20 -55.32
N ILE A 136 14.12 -5.76 -55.80
CA ILE A 136 15.25 -5.35 -54.93
C ILE A 136 14.86 -4.18 -54.02
N GLU A 137 14.12 -3.19 -54.54
CA GLU A 137 13.62 -2.08 -53.73
C GLU A 137 12.69 -2.56 -52.60
N ASN A 138 11.75 -3.46 -52.91
CA ASN A 138 10.84 -4.03 -51.91
C ASN A 138 11.60 -4.83 -50.85
N VAL A 139 12.57 -5.66 -51.24
CA VAL A 139 13.41 -6.42 -50.29
C VAL A 139 14.19 -5.45 -49.40
N ARG A 140 14.78 -4.38 -49.95
CA ARG A 140 15.47 -3.36 -49.15
C ARG A 140 14.53 -2.71 -48.13
N SER A 141 13.32 -2.33 -48.54
CA SER A 141 12.33 -1.74 -47.65
C SER A 141 11.93 -2.68 -46.51
N ILE A 142 11.80 -3.99 -46.78
CA ILE A 142 11.54 -4.99 -45.75
C ILE A 142 12.68 -5.04 -44.74
N ILE A 143 13.94 -5.08 -45.19
CA ILE A 143 15.11 -5.10 -44.31
C ILE A 143 15.22 -3.81 -43.47
N GLU A 144 14.97 -2.65 -44.06
CA GLU A 144 14.92 -1.37 -43.34
C GLU A 144 13.81 -1.35 -42.27
N GLY A 145 12.63 -1.89 -42.61
CA GLY A 145 11.52 -2.06 -41.66
C GLY A 145 11.89 -2.99 -40.50
N ILE A 146 12.53 -4.13 -40.79
CA ILE A 146 13.04 -5.07 -39.78
C ILE A 146 14.06 -4.37 -38.87
N SER A 147 15.05 -3.67 -39.43
CA SER A 147 16.06 -2.94 -38.67
C SER A 147 15.44 -1.87 -37.75
N THR A 148 14.45 -1.14 -38.25
CA THR A 148 13.73 -0.13 -37.47
C THR A 148 12.95 -0.77 -36.32
N ASN A 149 12.25 -1.87 -36.59
CA ASN A 149 11.54 -2.63 -35.56
C ASN A 149 12.51 -3.19 -34.51
N PHE A 150 13.65 -3.75 -34.90
CA PHE A 150 14.67 -4.23 -33.97
C PHE A 150 15.18 -3.12 -33.04
N LYS A 151 15.42 -1.91 -33.59
CA LYS A 151 15.79 -0.75 -32.75
C LYS A 151 14.69 -0.41 -31.75
N GLY A 152 13.43 -0.38 -32.19
CA GLY A 152 12.29 -0.14 -31.30
C GLY A 152 12.15 -1.21 -30.21
N THR A 153 12.27 -2.48 -30.58
CA THR A 153 12.27 -3.61 -29.62
C THR A 153 13.40 -3.47 -28.61
N ASN A 154 14.61 -3.09 -29.03
CA ASN A 154 15.72 -2.89 -28.10
C ASN A 154 15.45 -1.77 -27.10
N THR A 155 14.91 -0.63 -27.55
CA THR A 155 14.50 0.46 -26.66
C THR A 155 13.45 -0.01 -25.65
N HIS A 156 12.43 -0.76 -26.08
CA HIS A 156 11.42 -1.29 -25.15
C HIS A 156 11.98 -2.31 -24.16
N VAL A 157 12.97 -3.11 -24.56
CA VAL A 157 13.67 -4.01 -23.64
C VAL A 157 14.45 -3.21 -22.58
N ASP A 158 15.08 -2.11 -22.94
CA ASP A 158 15.79 -1.26 -21.99
C ASP A 158 14.81 -0.51 -21.05
N GLU A 159 13.68 -0.02 -21.57
CA GLU A 159 12.58 0.52 -20.75
C GLU A 159 12.03 -0.52 -19.77
N LEU A 160 11.81 -1.75 -20.24
CA LEU A 160 11.34 -2.86 -19.41
C LEU A 160 12.35 -3.21 -18.31
N ARG A 161 13.65 -3.21 -18.62
CA ARG A 161 14.71 -3.42 -17.61
C ARG A 161 14.69 -2.36 -16.53
N MET A 162 14.51 -1.10 -16.89
CA MET A 162 14.38 -0.01 -15.91
C MET A 162 13.14 -0.17 -15.05
N ALA A 163 11.99 -0.49 -15.65
CA ALA A 163 10.74 -0.73 -14.93
C ALA A 163 10.83 -1.91 -13.96
N ILE A 164 11.49 -3.01 -14.38
CA ILE A 164 11.76 -4.16 -13.51
C ILE A 164 12.66 -3.74 -12.33
N GLY A 165 13.72 -2.97 -12.58
CA GLY A 165 14.59 -2.48 -11.51
C GLY A 165 13.85 -1.63 -10.47
N GLN A 166 12.95 -0.74 -10.93
CA GLN A 166 12.09 0.05 -10.04
C GLN A 166 11.11 -0.84 -9.26
N ALA A 167 10.50 -1.83 -9.92
CA ALA A 167 9.59 -2.77 -9.27
C ALA A 167 10.30 -3.58 -8.19
N THR A 168 11.54 -4.04 -8.43
CA THR A 168 12.35 -4.75 -7.42
C THR A 168 12.63 -3.86 -6.21
N ALA A 169 13.04 -2.60 -6.42
CA ALA A 169 13.27 -1.67 -5.31
C ALA A 169 11.98 -1.40 -4.50
N GLN A 170 10.83 -1.30 -5.18
CA GLN A 170 9.54 -1.12 -4.51
C GLN A 170 9.15 -2.35 -3.69
N VAL A 171 9.42 -3.56 -4.20
CA VAL A 171 9.18 -4.81 -3.46
C VAL A 171 10.05 -4.89 -2.22
N GLU A 172 11.33 -4.51 -2.31
CA GLU A 172 12.24 -4.45 -1.15
C GLU A 172 11.70 -3.49 -0.07
N LEU A 173 11.22 -2.30 -0.47
CA LEU A 173 10.58 -1.37 0.44
C LEU A 173 9.33 -1.97 1.10
N ILE A 174 8.47 -2.65 0.32
CA ILE A 174 7.29 -3.34 0.85
C ILE A 174 7.69 -4.38 1.88
N THR A 175 8.72 -5.20 1.61
CA THR A 175 9.22 -6.19 2.56
C THR A 175 9.65 -5.54 3.87
N THR A 176 10.45 -4.47 3.81
CA THR A 176 10.85 -3.72 5.01
C THR A 176 9.65 -3.17 5.79
N THR A 177 8.67 -2.58 5.11
CA THR A 177 7.47 -2.07 5.80
C THR A 177 6.63 -3.18 6.44
N ILE A 178 6.60 -4.38 5.84
CA ILE A 178 5.92 -5.54 6.43
C ILE A 178 6.65 -6.00 7.70
N GLU A 179 7.98 -6.01 7.71
CA GLU A 179 8.75 -6.32 8.91
C GLU A 179 8.51 -5.30 10.03
N GLU A 180 8.46 -4.01 9.71
CA GLU A 180 8.11 -2.96 10.68
C GLU A 180 6.69 -3.13 11.25
N ILE A 181 5.72 -3.46 10.39
CA ILE A 181 4.34 -3.74 10.81
C ILE A 181 4.29 -4.96 11.72
N ALA A 182 4.99 -6.05 11.38
CA ALA A 182 5.06 -7.26 12.21
C ALA A 182 5.67 -6.96 13.60
N ASN A 183 6.77 -6.21 13.64
CA ASN A 183 7.38 -5.75 14.88
C ASN A 183 6.47 -4.80 15.68
N GLY A 184 5.67 -3.97 15.00
CA GLY A 184 4.63 -3.13 15.60
C GLY A 184 3.51 -3.97 16.23
N ALA A 185 3.02 -4.98 15.52
CA ALA A 185 1.98 -5.89 15.99
C ALA A 185 2.44 -6.72 17.19
N GLU A 186 3.69 -7.20 17.20
CA GLU A 186 4.26 -7.91 18.36
C GLU A 186 4.30 -7.00 19.60
N ARG A 187 4.75 -5.75 19.43
CA ARG A 187 4.74 -4.76 20.54
C ARG A 187 3.32 -4.47 21.04
N GLN A 188 2.36 -4.37 20.13
CA GLN A 188 0.96 -4.17 20.49
C GLN A 188 0.41 -5.36 21.28
N SER A 189 0.72 -6.60 20.87
CA SER A 189 0.33 -7.81 21.58
C SER A 189 0.88 -7.83 23.01
N LYS A 190 2.17 -7.54 23.21
CA LYS A 190 2.79 -7.43 24.54
C LYS A 190 2.16 -6.33 25.40
N SER A 191 1.82 -5.19 24.78
CA SER A 191 1.12 -4.10 25.48
C SER A 191 -0.28 -4.50 25.91
N SER A 192 -1.02 -5.25 25.08
CA SER A 192 -2.35 -5.77 25.42
C SER A 192 -2.29 -6.80 26.56
N GLU A 193 -1.27 -7.67 26.57
CA GLU A 193 -1.04 -8.60 27.68
C GLU A 193 -0.76 -7.85 29.00
N SER A 194 0.11 -6.84 28.95
CA SER A 194 0.39 -5.99 30.12
C SER A 194 -0.86 -5.25 30.62
N MET A 195 -1.70 -4.79 29.69
CA MET A 195 -2.98 -4.15 30.02
C MET A 195 -3.94 -5.14 30.69
N PHE A 196 -4.02 -6.38 30.20
CA PHE A 196 -4.83 -7.43 30.82
C PHE A 196 -4.41 -7.69 32.27
N VAL A 197 -3.12 -7.81 32.53
CA VAL A 197 -2.58 -7.96 33.90
C VAL A 197 -2.96 -6.76 34.78
N SER A 198 -2.87 -5.55 34.24
CA SER A 198 -3.22 -4.33 34.98
C SER A 198 -4.71 -4.28 35.32
N VAL A 199 -5.58 -4.73 34.40
CA VAL A 199 -7.02 -4.84 34.64
C VAL A 199 -7.31 -5.90 35.71
N GLU A 200 -6.63 -7.05 35.69
CA GLU A 200 -6.79 -8.08 36.72
C GLU A 200 -6.42 -7.53 38.12
N GLN A 201 -5.35 -6.75 38.21
CA GLN A 201 -4.94 -6.08 39.45
C GLN A 201 -5.99 -5.07 39.93
N ILE A 202 -6.58 -4.29 39.02
CA ILE A 202 -7.66 -3.34 39.34
C ILE A 202 -8.89 -4.08 39.86
N THR A 203 -9.27 -5.20 39.25
CA THR A 203 -10.40 -6.02 39.71
C THR A 203 -10.18 -6.52 41.13
N LYS A 204 -9.00 -7.10 41.43
CA LYS A 204 -8.65 -7.54 42.78
C LYS A 204 -8.68 -6.40 43.80
N ALA A 205 -8.09 -5.25 43.44
CA ALA A 205 -8.12 -4.06 44.31
C ALA A 205 -9.55 -3.55 44.57
N THR A 206 -10.43 -3.66 43.57
CA THR A 206 -11.85 -3.28 43.71
C THR A 206 -12.60 -4.23 44.65
N ASP A 207 -12.33 -5.53 44.57
CA ASP A 207 -12.90 -6.53 45.49
C ASP A 207 -12.45 -6.28 46.94
N ASP A 208 -11.16 -6.02 47.15
CA ASP A 208 -10.61 -5.65 48.46
C ASP A 208 -11.26 -4.38 49.03
N ILE A 209 -11.48 -3.37 48.18
CA ILE A 209 -12.16 -2.13 48.59
C ILE A 209 -13.61 -2.42 48.99
N ASN A 210 -14.33 -3.26 48.24
CA ASN A 210 -15.69 -3.66 48.57
C ASN A 210 -15.76 -4.41 49.91
N GLU A 211 -14.83 -5.32 50.18
CA GLU A 211 -14.78 -6.04 51.45
C GLU A 211 -14.51 -5.08 52.63
N LYS A 212 -13.57 -4.15 52.46
CA LYS A 212 -13.27 -3.12 53.46
C LYS A 212 -14.46 -2.20 53.69
N ALA A 213 -15.19 -1.80 52.64
CA ALA A 213 -16.38 -0.98 52.74
C ALA A 213 -17.51 -1.71 53.50
N ASN A 214 -17.74 -2.99 53.21
CA ASN A 214 -18.70 -3.82 53.93
C ASN A 214 -18.33 -3.98 55.41
N THR A 215 -17.05 -4.18 55.69
CA THR A 215 -16.52 -4.26 57.06
C THR A 215 -16.74 -2.94 57.81
N ALA A 216 -16.41 -1.80 57.18
CA ALA A 216 -16.65 -0.48 57.76
C ALA A 216 -18.13 -0.24 58.03
N GLN A 217 -19.02 -0.61 57.09
CA GLN A 217 -20.47 -0.51 57.29
C GLN A 217 -20.94 -1.32 58.50
N ARG A 218 -20.43 -2.55 58.66
CA ARG A 218 -20.75 -3.41 59.81
C ARG A 218 -20.27 -2.80 61.13
N LEU A 219 -19.03 -2.31 61.17
CA LEU A 219 -18.48 -1.63 62.36
C LEU A 219 -19.30 -0.39 62.72
N THR A 220 -19.69 0.43 61.73
CA THR A 220 -20.54 1.60 61.97
C THR A 220 -21.90 1.21 62.54
N LYS A 221 -22.54 0.13 62.04
CA LYS A 221 -23.79 -0.38 62.62
C LYS A 221 -23.61 -0.85 64.06
N GLN A 222 -22.51 -1.54 64.38
CA GLN A 222 -22.19 -1.93 65.75
C GLN A 222 -21.98 -0.72 66.66
N MET A 223 -21.28 0.31 66.17
CA MET A 223 -21.06 1.55 66.91
C MET A 223 -22.38 2.27 67.22
N VAL A 224 -23.29 2.36 66.26
CA VAL A 224 -24.62 2.95 66.47
C VAL A 224 -25.39 2.18 67.55
N ALA A 225 -25.40 0.85 67.49
CA ALA A 225 -26.06 0.03 68.51
C ALA A 225 -25.45 0.22 69.91
N SER A 226 -24.12 0.30 70.03
CA SER A 226 -23.47 0.62 71.32
C SER A 226 -23.79 2.02 71.82
N ILE A 227 -23.92 3.01 70.95
CA ILE A 227 -24.33 4.37 71.32
C ILE A 227 -25.77 4.37 71.86
N GLU A 228 -26.68 3.63 71.22
CA GLU A 228 -28.06 3.49 71.71
C GLU A 228 -28.12 2.83 73.10
N ASP A 229 -27.33 1.78 73.33
CA ASP A 229 -27.26 1.12 74.63
C ASP A 229 -26.66 2.03 75.72
N ASN A 230 -25.55 2.70 75.42
CA ASN A 230 -24.95 3.69 76.32
C ASN A 230 -25.94 4.83 76.64
N THR A 231 -26.74 5.26 75.66
CA THR A 231 -27.77 6.29 75.89
C THR A 231 -28.80 5.82 76.92
N LYS A 232 -29.22 4.55 76.87
CA LYS A 232 -30.13 3.97 77.90
C LYS A 232 -29.48 3.97 79.27
N VAL A 233 -28.22 3.54 79.38
CA VAL A 233 -27.47 3.53 80.65
C VAL A 233 -27.38 4.93 81.24
N ILE A 234 -27.04 5.94 80.42
CA ILE A 234 -26.98 7.34 80.85
C ILE A 234 -28.36 7.84 81.29
N GLN A 235 -29.45 7.51 80.57
CA GLN A 235 -30.81 7.88 80.98
C GLN A 235 -31.20 7.24 82.33
N SER A 236 -30.86 5.97 82.54
CA SER A 236 -31.07 5.28 83.82
C SER A 236 -30.26 5.93 84.95
N LEU A 237 -29.01 6.32 84.69
CA LEU A 237 -28.17 7.03 85.66
C LEU A 237 -28.78 8.39 86.04
N VAL A 238 -29.24 9.17 85.05
CA VAL A 238 -29.93 10.46 85.28
C VAL A 238 -31.20 10.25 86.11
N HIS A 239 -31.99 9.20 85.83
CA HIS A 239 -33.16 8.86 86.62
C HIS A 239 -32.80 8.47 88.06
N GLY A 240 -31.75 7.68 88.24
CA GLY A 240 -31.21 7.30 89.56
C GLY A 240 -30.75 8.52 90.36
N MET A 241 -30.03 9.46 89.74
CA MET A 241 -29.61 10.71 90.37
C MET A 241 -30.81 11.56 90.82
N ARG A 242 -31.88 11.63 90.02
CA ARG A 242 -33.11 12.32 90.42
C ARG A 242 -33.77 11.68 91.64
N LYS A 243 -33.86 10.34 91.69
CA LYS A 243 -34.37 9.63 92.88
C LYS A 243 -33.52 9.88 94.12
N LEU A 244 -32.20 9.85 93.96
CA LEU A 244 -31.27 10.14 95.05
C LEU A 244 -31.45 11.57 95.57
N ALA A 245 -31.62 12.56 94.68
CA ALA A 245 -31.87 13.93 95.08
C ALA A 245 -33.18 14.08 95.90
N VAL A 246 -34.26 13.39 95.49
CA VAL A 246 -35.53 13.36 96.24
C VAL A 246 -35.35 12.71 97.62
N SER A 247 -34.71 11.54 97.69
CA SER A 247 -34.46 10.85 98.96
C SER A 247 -33.55 11.65 99.90
N ASN A 248 -32.58 12.39 99.36
CA ASN A 248 -31.74 13.29 100.14
C ASN A 248 -32.55 14.47 100.69
N GLN A 249 -33.51 15.02 99.91
CA GLN A 249 -34.43 16.05 100.38
C GLN A 249 -35.34 15.56 101.52
N GLU A 250 -35.85 14.32 101.42
CA GLU A 250 -36.62 13.68 102.50
C GLU A 250 -35.76 13.48 103.75
N SER A 251 -34.51 13.06 103.59
CA SER A 251 -33.55 12.90 104.70
C SER A 251 -33.30 14.22 105.42
N ILE A 252 -33.16 15.33 104.68
CA ILE A 252 -33.06 16.68 105.26
C ILE A 252 -34.31 17.02 106.09
N GLN A 253 -35.51 16.68 105.62
CA GLN A 253 -36.74 16.89 106.39
C GLN A 253 -36.79 16.07 107.69
N VAL A 254 -36.32 14.83 107.66
CA VAL A 254 -36.23 13.98 108.86
C VAL A 254 -35.25 14.59 109.87
N VAL A 255 -34.09 15.08 109.41
CA VAL A 255 -33.11 15.77 110.27
C VAL A 255 -33.72 17.02 110.90
N MET A 256 -34.44 17.87 110.13
CA MET A 256 -35.13 19.05 110.67
C MET A 256 -36.21 18.69 111.70
N ARG A 257 -36.95 17.59 111.49
CA ARG A 257 -37.92 17.10 112.48
C ARG A 257 -37.22 16.62 113.75
N LEU A 258 -36.08 15.95 113.62
CA LEU A 258 -35.29 15.48 114.76
C LEU A 258 -34.75 16.67 115.57
N GLU A 259 -34.27 17.72 114.90
CA GLU A 259 -33.85 18.98 115.52
C GLU A 259 -35.01 19.63 116.30
N SER A 260 -36.20 19.73 115.69
CA SER A 260 -37.40 20.26 116.36
C SER A 260 -37.79 19.44 117.59
N ASN A 261 -37.78 18.11 117.49
CA ASN A 261 -38.05 17.21 118.61
C ASN A 261 -37.00 17.37 119.72
N ALA A 262 -35.72 17.52 119.38
CA ALA A 262 -34.65 17.75 120.34
C ALA A 262 -34.84 19.09 121.09
N HIS A 263 -35.30 20.14 120.39
CA HIS A 263 -35.68 21.40 121.03
C HIS A 263 -36.85 21.22 122.00
N THR A 264 -37.90 20.49 121.61
CA THR A 264 -39.03 20.19 122.51
C THR A 264 -38.59 19.38 123.72
N ILE A 265 -37.68 18.42 123.56
CA ILE A 265 -37.08 17.66 124.68
C ILE A 265 -36.28 18.60 125.58
N SER A 266 -35.52 19.54 125.02
CA SER A 266 -34.81 20.56 125.80
C SER A 266 -35.78 21.43 126.61
N ASP A 267 -36.88 21.87 126.01
CA ASP A 267 -37.92 22.66 126.69
C ASP A 267 -38.55 21.86 127.84
N ILE A 268 -38.89 20.57 127.61
CA ILE A 268 -39.38 19.68 128.66
C ILE A 268 -38.32 19.49 129.76
N SER A 269 -37.06 19.30 129.40
CA SER A 269 -35.97 19.14 130.37
C SER A 269 -35.78 20.39 131.22
N ASN A 270 -35.96 21.58 130.65
CA ASN A 270 -35.95 22.84 131.39
C ASN A 270 -37.12 22.91 132.40
N VAL A 271 -38.34 22.56 131.97
CA VAL A 271 -39.51 22.47 132.86
C VAL A 271 -39.32 21.43 133.97
N VAL A 272 -38.76 20.25 133.65
CA VAL A 272 -38.43 19.22 134.65
C VAL A 272 -37.36 19.73 135.62
N GLY A 273 -36.36 20.45 135.14
CA GLY A 273 -35.36 21.12 135.98
C GLY A 273 -36.01 22.14 136.94
N GLU A 274 -36.99 22.90 136.46
CA GLU A 274 -37.76 23.84 137.27
C GLU A 274 -38.62 23.11 138.32
N PHE A 275 -39.31 22.02 137.96
CA PHE A 275 -40.02 21.17 138.91
C PHE A 275 -39.09 20.52 139.94
N ALA A 276 -37.91 20.06 139.54
CA ALA A 276 -36.92 19.49 140.45
C ALA A 276 -36.43 20.54 141.45
N ASN A 277 -36.25 21.79 141.02
CA ASN A 277 -35.89 22.90 141.90
C ASN A 277 -37.05 23.25 142.87
N GLN A 278 -38.29 23.24 142.38
CA GLN A 278 -39.48 23.39 143.22
C GLN A 278 -39.62 22.26 144.26
N THR A 279 -39.35 21.02 143.86
CA THR A 279 -39.39 19.85 144.72
C THR A 279 -38.24 19.88 145.73
N HIS A 280 -37.06 20.34 145.34
CA HIS A 280 -35.93 20.57 146.23
C HIS A 280 -36.29 21.58 147.32
N LEU A 281 -36.96 22.68 146.97
CA LEU A 281 -37.45 23.67 147.94
C LEU A 281 -38.54 23.11 148.86
N LEU A 282 -39.48 22.31 148.36
CA LEU A 282 -40.49 21.63 149.17
C LEU A 282 -39.88 20.62 150.15
N ALA A 283 -38.94 19.81 149.67
CA ALA A 283 -38.22 18.83 150.48
C ALA A 283 -37.37 19.53 151.55
N LEU A 284 -36.75 20.67 151.21
CA LEU A 284 -36.00 21.48 152.15
C LEU A 284 -36.91 22.01 153.27
N ASN A 285 -38.07 22.59 152.93
CA ASN A 285 -39.06 23.03 153.93
C ASN A 285 -39.53 21.87 154.81
N ALA A 286 -39.79 20.69 154.22
CA ALA A 286 -40.17 19.51 154.98
C ALA A 286 -39.06 19.02 155.94
N SER A 287 -37.78 19.11 155.52
CA SER A 287 -36.64 18.75 156.37
C SER A 287 -36.37 19.76 157.50
N ILE A 288 -36.64 21.05 157.27
CA ILE A 288 -36.66 22.07 158.34
C ILE A 288 -37.77 21.76 159.35
N GLU A 289 -38.97 21.41 158.89
CA GLU A 289 -40.11 21.05 159.74
C GLU A 289 -39.86 19.76 160.54
N ALA A 290 -39.18 18.79 159.96
CA ALA A 290 -38.80 17.54 160.63
C ALA A 290 -37.72 17.78 161.70
N ALA A 291 -36.71 18.63 161.43
CA ALA A 291 -35.69 19.00 162.40
C ALA A 291 -36.28 19.78 163.60
N ALA A 292 -37.31 20.59 163.36
CA ALA A 292 -38.03 21.32 164.41
C ALA A 292 -38.80 20.41 165.38
N ARG A 293 -39.38 19.29 164.91
CA ARG A 293 -40.04 18.32 165.81
C ARG A 293 -39.04 17.56 166.67
N VAL A 294 -37.88 17.21 166.13
CA VAL A 294 -36.84 16.45 166.85
C VAL A 294 -36.20 17.26 167.99
N SER A 295 -36.12 18.59 167.87
CA SER A 295 -35.60 19.42 168.97
C SER A 295 -36.56 19.56 170.15
N MET A 296 -37.87 19.32 169.97
CA MET A 296 -38.85 19.42 171.06
C MET A 296 -38.99 18.13 171.88
N GLU A 297 -38.51 16.98 171.39
CA GLU A 297 -38.67 15.68 172.07
C GLU A 297 -37.55 15.35 173.08
N LYS A 298 -36.50 16.19 173.21
CA LYS A 298 -35.30 15.87 174.01
C LYS A 298 -35.03 16.75 175.25
N ALA A 299 -36.01 17.51 175.75
CA ALA A 299 -35.86 18.25 177.01
C ALA A 299 -37.08 18.11 177.94
N SER A 300 -37.19 16.95 178.59
CA SER A 300 -37.88 16.77 179.88
C SER A 300 -37.08 15.76 180.71
N PRO A 301 -36.72 16.12 181.96
CA PRO A 301 -37.09 15.29 183.09
C PRO A 301 -37.93 16.09 184.10
N LEU A 302 -38.47 15.33 185.06
CA LEU A 302 -39.04 15.73 186.36
C LEU A 302 -38.63 17.13 186.87
#